data_AF-A0A3D4YGH5-F1
#
_entry.id   AF-A0A3D4YGH5-F1
#
_cell.length_a   1.000
_cell.length_b   1.000
_cell.length_c   1.000
_cell.angle_alpha   90.00
_cell.angle_beta   90.00
_cell.angle_gamma   90.00
#
_symmetry.space_group_name_H-M   'P 1'
#
loop_
_entity.id
_entity.type
_entity.pdbx_description
1 polymer ?
#
loop_
_entity_poly.entity_id
_entity_poly.type
_entity_poly.pdbx_seq_one_letter_code
_entity_poly.pdbx_strand_id
1 'polypeptide(L)'
;MTLKELMNELEMDELSPLKYFEQLATLLEYDESIPFDIFYSVLSKTSSEELGEWLELYFEELTDYIPDSDQDFFTLLESIRQRMTLLLQSTESAEARLRLMEELHRFKHWYTKPGTAKADQISCSVLDALTLYRSQRLGEPEHTYHFEACLDYPLEELSLHLGTFEPIELYGDPEADPQA
;
A
#
# COMPACT_ATOMS: atom_id res chain seq x y z
N MET A 1 17.64 7.88 11.97
CA MET A 1 16.62 7.41 12.92
C MET A 1 17.00 6.08 13.55
N THR A 2 16.71 5.91 14.83
CA THR A 2 16.82 4.69 15.64
C THR A 2 15.44 4.10 15.93
N LEU A 3 15.36 2.83 16.35
CA LEU A 3 14.09 2.20 16.71
C LEU A 3 13.36 2.96 17.82
N LYS A 4 14.10 3.48 18.81
CA LYS A 4 13.51 4.24 19.92
C LYS A 4 12.91 5.56 19.46
N GLU A 5 13.57 6.26 18.53
CA GLU A 5 13.05 7.49 17.94
C GLU A 5 11.74 7.20 17.19
N LEU A 6 11.73 6.19 16.32
CA LEU A 6 10.52 5.81 15.59
C LEU A 6 9.37 5.42 16.55
N MET A 7 9.66 4.63 17.59
CA MET A 7 8.63 4.26 18.56
C MET A 7 8.03 5.47 19.28
N ASN A 8 8.81 6.51 19.54
CA ASN A 8 8.26 7.74 20.14
C ASN A 8 7.31 8.45 19.17
N GLU A 9 7.66 8.55 17.89
CA GLU A 9 6.78 9.13 16.86
C GLU A 9 5.48 8.35 16.70
N LEU A 10 5.55 7.02 16.86
CA LEU A 10 4.39 6.12 16.82
C LEU A 10 3.62 6.05 18.15
N GLU A 11 4.04 6.84 19.15
CA GLU A 11 3.46 6.83 20.50
C GLU A 11 3.42 5.42 21.14
N MET A 12 4.51 4.66 20.97
CA MET A 12 4.66 3.29 21.47
C MET A 12 5.59 3.24 22.69
N ASP A 13 5.07 2.74 23.82
CA ASP A 13 5.87 2.52 25.04
C ASP A 13 6.87 1.36 24.91
N GLU A 14 6.50 0.33 24.15
CA GLU A 14 7.29 -0.88 23.93
C GLU A 14 7.08 -1.42 22.52
N LEU A 15 7.98 -2.32 22.08
CA LEU A 15 7.83 -2.97 20.78
C LEU A 15 6.69 -4.00 20.85
N SER A 16 5.47 -3.54 20.62
CA SER A 16 4.24 -4.32 20.53
C SER A 16 3.72 -4.35 19.08
N PRO A 17 2.68 -5.14 18.77
CA PRO A 17 1.88 -4.88 17.59
C PRO A 17 1.44 -3.42 17.56
N LEU A 18 1.28 -2.86 16.36
CA LEU A 18 0.53 -1.62 16.20
C LEU A 18 -0.89 -1.83 16.76
N LYS A 19 -1.49 -0.76 17.29
CA LYS A 19 -2.79 -0.77 17.97
C LYS A 19 -3.83 0.07 17.24
N TYR A 20 -3.37 1.06 16.48
CA TYR A 20 -4.23 2.08 15.88
C TYR A 20 -3.81 2.35 14.44
N PHE A 21 -4.79 2.69 13.60
CA PHE A 21 -4.59 3.07 12.21
C PHE A 21 -3.61 4.25 12.08
N GLU A 22 -3.69 5.21 12.99
CA GLU A 22 -2.85 6.40 13.05
C GLU A 22 -1.37 6.03 13.16
N GLN A 23 -1.03 4.93 13.82
CA GLN A 23 0.36 4.48 13.90
C GLN A 23 0.86 3.95 12.55
N LEU A 24 0.00 3.29 11.77
CA LEU A 24 0.34 2.89 10.41
C LEU A 24 0.50 4.11 9.51
N ALA A 25 -0.46 5.06 9.56
CA ALA A 25 -0.41 6.29 8.80
C ALA A 25 0.88 7.08 9.11
N THR A 26 1.18 7.32 10.40
CA THR A 26 2.43 7.98 10.81
C THR A 26 3.66 7.24 10.30
N LEU A 27 3.68 5.90 10.35
CA LEU A 27 4.82 5.11 9.85
C LEU A 27 5.03 5.30 8.34
N LEU A 28 3.95 5.31 7.55
CA LEU A 28 4.00 5.46 6.09
C LEU A 28 4.27 6.90 5.65
N GLU A 29 3.81 7.87 6.43
CA GLU A 29 3.88 9.31 6.14
C GLU A 29 5.10 10.00 6.76
N TYR A 30 5.86 9.29 7.59
CA TYR A 30 7.08 9.83 8.16
C TYR A 30 8.02 10.36 7.08
N ASP A 31 8.37 11.63 7.11
CA ASP A 31 9.09 12.30 6.03
C ASP A 31 10.56 11.87 5.94
N GLU A 32 11.16 11.39 7.04
CA GLU A 32 12.52 10.89 7.03
C GLU A 32 12.68 9.42 6.60
N SER A 33 13.92 9.06 6.28
CA SER A 33 14.30 7.69 5.92
C SER A 33 14.30 6.77 7.14
N ILE A 34 13.55 5.68 7.04
CA ILE A 34 13.51 4.60 8.02
C ILE A 34 14.37 3.44 7.49
N PRO A 35 15.41 2.99 8.21
CA PRO A 35 16.11 1.75 7.88
C PRO A 35 15.16 0.55 7.84
N PHE A 36 15.32 -0.34 6.86
CA PHE A 36 14.40 -1.46 6.65
C PHE A 36 14.29 -2.38 7.87
N ASP A 37 15.38 -2.65 8.56
CA ASP A 37 15.41 -3.47 9.78
C ASP A 37 14.57 -2.86 10.92
N ILE A 38 14.60 -1.53 11.05
CA ILE A 38 13.78 -0.79 12.02
C ILE A 38 12.30 -0.83 11.60
N PHE A 39 12.02 -0.55 10.32
CA PHE A 39 10.66 -0.59 9.76
C PHE A 39 10.02 -1.97 9.94
N TYR A 40 10.75 -3.02 9.56
CA TYR A 40 10.37 -4.41 9.72
C TYR A 40 10.11 -4.74 11.20
N SER A 41 10.98 -4.29 12.10
CA SER A 41 10.84 -4.59 13.54
C SER A 41 9.50 -4.10 14.10
N VAL A 42 9.07 -2.89 13.74
CA VAL A 42 7.78 -2.31 14.16
C VAL A 42 6.60 -3.12 13.64
N LEU A 43 6.60 -3.45 12.34
CA LEU A 43 5.47 -4.15 11.72
C LEU A 43 5.48 -5.67 11.94
N SER A 44 6.61 -6.27 12.32
CA SER A 44 6.75 -7.73 12.44
C SER A 44 5.81 -8.37 13.45
N LYS A 45 5.32 -7.58 14.42
CA LYS A 45 4.44 -8.04 15.49
C LYS A 45 2.95 -7.88 15.18
N THR A 46 2.58 -7.03 14.24
CA THR A 46 1.19 -6.84 13.81
C THR A 46 0.72 -8.04 12.99
N SER A 47 -0.48 -8.57 13.21
CA SER A 47 -0.97 -9.67 12.38
C SER A 47 -1.20 -9.21 10.93
N SER A 48 -1.19 -10.14 9.96
CA SER A 48 -1.50 -9.78 8.57
C SER A 48 -2.96 -9.35 8.39
N GLU A 49 -3.87 -9.84 9.23
CA GLU A 49 -5.28 -9.47 9.23
C GLU A 49 -5.45 -8.00 9.64
N GLU A 50 -4.95 -7.60 10.81
CA GLU A 50 -5.00 -6.21 11.29
C GLU A 50 -4.30 -5.25 10.31
N LEU A 51 -3.12 -5.64 9.81
CA LEU A 51 -2.39 -4.83 8.85
C LEU A 51 -3.16 -4.69 7.53
N GLY A 52 -3.86 -5.73 7.09
CA GLY A 52 -4.69 -5.70 5.90
C GLY A 52 -5.88 -4.74 6.04
N GLU A 53 -6.58 -4.77 7.18
CA GLU A 53 -7.68 -3.85 7.47
C GLU A 53 -7.22 -2.39 7.43
N TRP A 54 -6.10 -2.07 8.08
CA TRP A 54 -5.59 -0.70 8.10
C TRP A 54 -5.03 -0.24 6.76
N LEU A 55 -4.40 -1.14 5.99
CA LEU A 55 -3.93 -0.79 4.66
C LEU A 55 -5.09 -0.53 3.71
N GLU A 56 -6.16 -1.32 3.77
CA GLU A 56 -7.35 -1.07 2.95
C GLU A 56 -7.93 0.32 3.27
N LEU A 57 -8.13 0.62 4.56
CA LEU A 57 -8.60 1.95 4.99
C LEU A 57 -7.63 3.07 4.53
N TYR A 58 -6.32 2.84 4.64
CA TYR A 58 -5.31 3.83 4.27
C TYR A 58 -5.39 4.17 2.78
N PHE A 59 -5.48 3.16 1.92
CA PHE A 59 -5.57 3.38 0.48
C PHE A 59 -6.93 3.92 0.06
N GLU A 60 -8.03 3.50 0.69
CA GLU A 60 -9.35 4.11 0.47
C GLU A 60 -9.29 5.61 0.73
N GLU A 61 -8.80 6.01 1.91
CA GLU A 61 -8.59 7.42 2.23
C GLU A 61 -7.68 8.08 1.19
N LEU A 62 -6.53 7.48 0.85
CA LEU A 62 -5.59 8.06 -0.11
C LEU A 62 -6.25 8.34 -1.47
N THR A 63 -7.05 7.40 -1.98
CA THR A 63 -7.73 7.54 -3.27
C THR A 63 -8.80 8.63 -3.29
N ASP A 64 -9.48 8.87 -2.17
CA ASP A 64 -10.48 9.95 -2.03
C ASP A 64 -9.89 11.36 -2.20
N TYR A 65 -8.56 11.49 -2.16
CA TYR A 65 -7.85 12.76 -2.27
C TYR A 65 -7.04 12.88 -3.57
N ILE A 66 -7.31 12.05 -4.55
CA ILE A 66 -6.73 12.19 -5.88
C ILE A 66 -7.61 13.13 -6.70
N PRO A 67 -7.04 14.13 -7.39
CA PRO A 67 -7.81 14.95 -8.33
C PRO A 67 -8.42 14.09 -9.44
N ASP A 68 -9.70 14.31 -9.78
CA ASP A 68 -10.41 13.58 -10.85
C ASP A 68 -9.71 13.63 -12.22
N SER A 69 -8.85 14.64 -12.44
CA SER A 69 -8.04 14.83 -13.65
C SER A 69 -6.90 13.82 -13.80
N ASP A 70 -6.44 13.19 -12.73
CA ASP A 70 -5.20 12.41 -12.68
C ASP A 70 -5.47 10.90 -12.67
N GLN A 71 -6.12 10.41 -13.74
CA GLN A 71 -6.52 9.00 -13.90
C GLN A 71 -5.33 8.03 -13.89
N ASP A 72 -4.19 8.43 -14.45
CA ASP A 72 -2.98 7.58 -14.48
C ASP A 72 -2.43 7.37 -13.06
N PHE A 73 -2.44 8.42 -12.25
CA PHE A 73 -2.01 8.34 -10.85
C PHE A 73 -2.97 7.49 -10.01
N PHE A 74 -4.28 7.67 -10.19
CA PHE A 74 -5.29 6.79 -9.58
C PHE A 74 -5.04 5.32 -9.94
N THR A 75 -4.83 5.03 -11.22
CA THR A 75 -4.56 3.66 -11.71
C THR A 75 -3.29 3.07 -11.11
N LEU A 76 -2.23 3.87 -10.96
CA LEU A 76 -1.01 3.44 -10.29
C LEU A 76 -1.27 3.08 -8.82
N LEU A 77 -1.94 3.95 -8.07
CA LEU A 77 -2.23 3.69 -6.66
C LEU A 77 -3.10 2.44 -6.47
N GLU A 78 -4.10 2.24 -7.32
CA GLU A 78 -4.89 1.01 -7.33
C GLU A 78 -4.03 -0.23 -7.62
N SER A 79 -3.07 -0.12 -8.54
CA SER A 79 -2.14 -1.22 -8.84
C SER A 79 -1.23 -1.55 -7.65
N ILE A 80 -0.75 -0.53 -6.94
CA ILE A 80 0.04 -0.70 -5.70
C ILE A 80 -0.81 -1.36 -4.61
N ARG A 81 -2.04 -0.87 -4.41
CA ARG A 81 -3.01 -1.43 -3.44
C ARG A 81 -3.25 -2.91 -3.71
N GLN A 82 -3.63 -3.26 -4.94
CA GLN A 82 -3.87 -4.65 -5.34
C GLN A 82 -2.65 -5.54 -5.10
N ARG A 83 -1.44 -5.06 -5.42
CA ARG A 83 -0.20 -5.78 -5.16
C ARG A 83 -0.01 -6.06 -3.66
N MET A 84 -0.23 -5.08 -2.80
CA MET A 84 -0.15 -5.27 -1.35
C MET A 84 -1.20 -6.26 -0.84
N THR A 85 -2.45 -6.18 -1.33
CA THR A 85 -3.52 -7.13 -1.00
C THR A 85 -3.14 -8.57 -1.36
N LEU A 86 -2.54 -8.79 -2.53
CA LEU A 86 -2.06 -10.12 -2.95
C LEU A 86 -0.93 -10.62 -2.05
N LEU A 87 -0.02 -9.74 -1.64
CA LEU A 87 1.04 -10.09 -0.70
C LEU A 87 0.47 -10.44 0.69
N LEU A 88 -0.52 -9.70 1.19
CA LEU A 88 -1.22 -9.98 2.45
C LEU A 88 -1.88 -11.37 2.44
N GLN A 89 -2.50 -11.76 1.33
CA GLN A 89 -3.15 -13.07 1.16
C GLN A 89 -2.18 -14.26 1.12
N SER A 90 -0.88 -14.01 0.89
CA SER A 90 0.15 -15.06 0.80
C SER A 90 1.01 -15.21 2.06
N THR A 91 0.66 -14.53 3.16
CA THR A 91 1.51 -14.37 4.36
C THR A 91 1.71 -15.61 5.24
N GLU A 92 1.17 -16.76 4.87
CA GLU A 92 1.40 -18.06 5.56
C GLU A 92 2.89 -18.48 5.58
N SER A 93 3.74 -17.84 4.79
CA SER A 93 5.20 -18.04 4.81
C SER A 93 5.96 -16.79 5.29
N ALA A 94 7.06 -17.00 6.01
CA ALA A 94 7.96 -15.93 6.42
C ALA A 94 8.54 -15.14 5.23
N GLU A 95 8.70 -15.80 4.07
CA GLU A 95 9.15 -15.18 2.82
C GLU A 95 8.09 -14.21 2.26
N ALA A 96 6.82 -14.62 2.21
CA ALA A 96 5.75 -13.74 1.77
C ALA A 96 5.57 -12.54 2.71
N ARG A 97 5.71 -12.77 4.03
CA ARG A 97 5.71 -11.68 5.02
C ARG A 97 6.87 -10.71 4.76
N LEU A 98 8.07 -11.20 4.48
CA LEU A 98 9.22 -10.34 4.15
C LEU A 98 8.93 -9.49 2.90
N ARG A 99 8.41 -10.10 1.83
CA ARG A 99 8.05 -9.39 0.60
C ARG A 99 7.00 -8.29 0.82
N LEU A 100 6.01 -8.55 1.66
CA LEU A 100 5.03 -7.52 2.04
C LEU A 100 5.71 -6.32 2.72
N MET A 101 6.62 -6.58 3.67
CA MET A 101 7.35 -5.51 4.36
C MET A 101 8.26 -4.73 3.41
N GLU A 102 8.93 -5.41 2.48
CA GLU A 102 9.74 -4.78 1.43
C GLU A 102 8.89 -3.89 0.52
N GLU A 103 7.70 -4.35 0.14
CA GLU A 103 6.78 -3.57 -0.69
C GLU A 103 6.25 -2.34 0.05
N LEU A 104 5.85 -2.48 1.32
CA LEU A 104 5.41 -1.36 2.14
C LEU A 104 6.52 -0.32 2.35
N HIS A 105 7.75 -0.79 2.59
CA HIS A 105 8.90 0.08 2.74
C HIS A 105 9.22 0.84 1.45
N ARG A 106 9.11 0.17 0.30
CA ARG A 106 9.26 0.76 -1.03
C ARG A 106 8.19 1.81 -1.32
N PHE A 107 6.93 1.48 -1.04
CA PHE A 107 5.82 2.41 -1.15
C PHE A 107 6.06 3.66 -0.32
N LYS A 108 6.38 3.49 0.98
CA LYS A 108 6.74 4.61 1.86
C LYS A 108 7.83 5.47 1.23
N HIS A 109 8.93 4.86 0.79
CA HIS A 109 10.06 5.61 0.27
C HIS A 109 9.68 6.42 -0.97
N TRP A 110 8.92 5.84 -1.90
CA TRP A 110 8.42 6.55 -3.07
C TRP A 110 7.44 7.67 -2.68
N TYR A 111 6.53 7.38 -1.76
CA TYR A 111 5.45 8.26 -1.36
C TYR A 111 5.95 9.55 -0.69
N THR A 112 6.99 9.44 0.14
CA THR A 112 7.61 10.59 0.84
C THR A 112 8.83 11.17 0.12
N LYS A 113 9.23 10.63 -1.04
CA LYS A 113 10.42 11.11 -1.76
C LYS A 113 10.17 12.47 -2.42
N PRO A 114 10.98 13.49 -2.15
CA PRO A 114 10.88 14.77 -2.85
C PRO A 114 11.13 14.62 -4.36
N GLY A 115 10.32 15.31 -5.16
CA GLY A 115 10.42 15.32 -6.62
C GLY A 115 9.67 14.23 -7.35
N THR A 116 8.86 13.44 -6.63
CA THR A 116 7.88 12.54 -7.24
C THR A 116 6.61 13.27 -7.68
N ALA A 117 6.33 14.46 -7.15
CA ALA A 117 5.22 15.30 -7.58
C ALA A 117 5.63 16.77 -7.68
N LYS A 118 4.71 17.60 -8.20
CA LYS A 118 4.82 19.06 -8.13
C LYS A 118 3.50 19.67 -7.68
N ALA A 119 3.60 20.68 -6.83
CA ALA A 119 2.53 21.61 -6.51
C ALA A 119 2.97 23.01 -6.94
N ASP A 120 2.19 23.69 -7.79
CA ASP A 120 2.52 25.03 -8.33
C ASP A 120 3.92 25.12 -8.95
N GLN A 121 4.33 24.08 -9.69
CA GLN A 121 5.68 23.93 -10.28
C GLN A 121 6.83 23.76 -9.28
N ILE A 122 6.53 23.74 -7.97
CA ILE A 122 7.50 23.44 -6.93
C ILE A 122 7.55 21.92 -6.74
N SER A 123 8.76 21.39 -6.82
CA SER A 123 9.05 19.97 -6.60
C SER A 123 8.70 19.57 -5.16
N CYS A 124 7.86 18.56 -4.98
CA CYS A 124 7.45 18.04 -3.68
C CYS A 124 7.31 16.51 -3.72
N SER A 125 6.98 15.90 -2.59
CA SER A 125 6.62 14.47 -2.55
C SER A 125 5.15 14.27 -2.94
N VAL A 126 4.76 13.03 -3.26
CA VAL A 126 3.34 12.67 -3.47
C VAL A 126 2.54 12.96 -2.20
N LEU A 127 3.09 12.62 -1.02
CA LEU A 127 2.49 12.94 0.28
C LEU A 127 2.19 14.44 0.44
N ASP A 128 3.17 15.30 0.13
CA ASP A 128 2.99 16.76 0.25
C ASP A 128 1.89 17.26 -0.68
N ALA A 129 1.91 16.80 -1.95
CA ALA A 129 0.91 17.18 -2.94
C ALA A 129 -0.50 16.80 -2.50
N LEU A 130 -0.69 15.58 -2.00
CA LEU A 130 -1.99 15.10 -1.51
C LEU A 130 -2.42 15.80 -0.22
N THR A 131 -1.48 16.10 0.68
CA THR A 131 -1.74 16.87 1.89
C THR A 131 -2.25 18.28 1.55
N LEU A 132 -1.60 18.96 0.60
CA LEU A 132 -2.05 20.27 0.12
C LEU A 132 -3.43 20.20 -0.54
N TYR A 133 -3.69 19.15 -1.33
CA TYR A 133 -5.00 18.94 -1.96
C TYR A 133 -6.11 18.71 -0.93
N ARG A 134 -5.83 17.93 0.11
CA ARG A 134 -6.73 17.75 1.26
C ARG A 134 -7.06 19.09 1.92
N SER A 135 -6.05 19.92 2.18
CA SER A 135 -6.24 21.24 2.80
C SER A 135 -7.11 22.19 1.97
N GLN A 136 -7.01 22.13 0.65
CA GLN A 136 -7.87 22.94 -0.25
C GLN A 136 -9.34 22.63 -0.12
N ARG A 137 -9.69 21.35 0.04
CA ARG A 137 -11.07 20.94 0.27
C ARG A 137 -11.63 21.50 1.59
N LEU A 138 -10.75 21.91 2.50
CA LEU A 138 -11.09 22.58 3.77
C LEU A 138 -11.13 24.12 3.66
N GLY A 139 -10.91 24.69 2.46
CA GLY A 139 -11.00 26.12 2.19
C GLY A 139 -9.67 26.86 2.07
N GLU A 140 -8.54 26.14 1.99
CA GLU A 140 -7.24 26.72 1.66
C GLU A 140 -7.11 27.10 0.18
N PRO A 141 -6.10 27.92 -0.21
CA PRO A 141 -5.95 28.39 -1.59
C PRO A 141 -5.75 27.26 -2.60
N GLU A 142 -6.38 27.37 -3.76
CA GLU A 142 -6.19 26.45 -4.88
C GLU A 142 -4.73 26.45 -5.38
N HIS A 143 -4.28 25.28 -5.81
CA HIS A 143 -2.92 24.93 -6.25
C HIS A 143 -3.08 23.97 -7.41
N THR A 144 -2.10 23.96 -8.31
CA THR A 144 -2.05 23.03 -9.44
C THR A 144 -1.12 21.87 -9.11
N TYR A 145 -1.56 20.64 -9.37
CA TYR A 145 -0.81 19.42 -9.10
C TYR A 145 -0.36 18.74 -10.38
N HIS A 146 0.82 18.11 -10.33
CA HIS A 146 1.33 17.28 -11.42
C HIS A 146 1.97 16.01 -10.84
N PHE A 147 1.43 14.84 -11.24
CA PHE A 147 1.86 13.53 -10.78
C PHE A 147 2.66 12.72 -11.82
N GLU A 148 2.99 13.30 -12.98
CA GLU A 148 3.72 12.59 -14.05
C GLU A 148 5.04 11.94 -13.57
N ALA A 149 5.75 12.59 -12.64
CA ALA A 149 7.04 12.12 -12.14
C ALA A 149 6.94 10.93 -11.17
N CYS A 150 5.76 10.63 -10.63
CA CYS A 150 5.59 9.49 -9.72
C CYS A 150 5.24 8.19 -10.45
N LEU A 151 4.92 8.26 -11.75
CA LEU A 151 4.46 7.11 -12.54
C LEU A 151 5.53 6.03 -12.73
N ASP A 152 6.81 6.35 -12.53
CA ASP A 152 7.93 5.41 -12.60
C ASP A 152 8.07 4.49 -11.36
N TYR A 153 6.98 4.22 -10.64
CA TYR A 153 7.00 3.29 -9.53
C TYR A 153 7.36 1.87 -10.04
N PRO A 154 8.41 1.23 -9.51
CA PRO A 154 8.84 -0.08 -9.99
C PRO A 154 7.89 -1.17 -9.49
N LEU A 155 6.78 -1.36 -10.21
CA LEU A 155 5.90 -2.53 -10.05
C LEU A 155 6.63 -3.76 -10.59
N GLU A 156 7.13 -4.60 -9.70
CA GLU A 156 7.67 -5.90 -10.11
C GLU A 156 6.53 -6.83 -10.54
N GLU A 157 6.78 -7.73 -11.49
CA GLU A 157 5.77 -8.69 -11.94
C GLU A 157 5.54 -9.73 -10.83
N LEU A 158 4.32 -9.79 -10.26
CA LEU A 158 3.95 -10.83 -9.31
C LEU A 158 3.72 -12.14 -10.06
N SER A 159 4.71 -13.03 -10.06
CA SER A 159 4.56 -14.41 -10.51
C SER A 159 3.76 -15.21 -9.47
N LEU A 160 2.44 -15.03 -9.44
CA LEU A 160 1.55 -15.89 -8.66
C LEU A 160 1.46 -17.25 -9.35
N HIS A 161 1.83 -18.31 -8.64
CA HIS A 161 1.44 -19.65 -9.04
C HIS A 161 -0.06 -19.75 -8.74
N LEU A 162 -0.89 -19.42 -9.72
CA LEU A 162 -2.32 -19.74 -9.67
C LEU A 162 -2.42 -21.23 -9.28
N GLY A 163 -3.09 -21.48 -8.14
CA GLY A 163 -3.27 -22.84 -7.63
C GLY A 163 -3.83 -23.74 -8.72
N THR A 164 -3.51 -25.04 -8.62
CA THR A 164 -3.98 -26.08 -9.55
C THR A 164 -5.48 -25.92 -9.79
N PHE A 165 -5.84 -25.54 -11.01
CA PHE A 165 -7.24 -25.52 -11.43
C PHE A 165 -7.78 -26.95 -11.31
N GLU A 166 -8.61 -27.22 -10.32
CA GLU A 166 -9.41 -28.44 -10.31
C GLU A 166 -10.46 -28.29 -11.41
N PRO A 167 -10.50 -29.18 -12.42
CA PRO A 167 -11.51 -29.14 -13.45
C PRO A 167 -12.89 -29.26 -12.78
N ILE A 168 -13.77 -28.30 -13.05
CA ILE A 168 -15.19 -28.43 -12.70
C ILE A 168 -15.75 -29.53 -13.61
N GLU A 169 -16.07 -30.70 -13.05
CA GLU A 169 -16.83 -31.72 -13.77
C GLU A 169 -18.25 -31.20 -14.03
N LEU A 170 -18.44 -30.59 -15.20
CA LEU A 170 -19.75 -30.18 -15.69
C LEU A 170 -20.49 -31.42 -16.21
N TYR A 171 -21.39 -31.92 -15.37
CA TYR A 171 -22.55 -32.78 -15.66
C TYR A 171 -22.34 -34.04 -16.53
N GLY A 172 -22.51 -35.20 -15.87
CA GLY A 172 -23.61 -36.15 -16.17
C GLY A 172 -23.67 -36.73 -17.58
N ASP A 173 -23.21 -37.98 -17.70
CA ASP A 173 -23.36 -38.83 -18.88
C ASP A 173 -24.85 -39.03 -19.22
N PRO A 174 -25.37 -38.54 -20.36
CA PRO A 174 -26.69 -38.90 -20.84
C PRO A 174 -26.57 -40.14 -21.74
N GLU A 175 -27.38 -41.14 -21.44
CA GLU A 175 -27.77 -42.25 -22.32
C GLU A 175 -26.75 -43.39 -22.54
N ALA A 176 -26.94 -44.47 -21.78
CA ALA A 176 -26.80 -45.82 -22.32
C ALA A 176 -28.17 -46.52 -22.21
N ASP A 177 -28.91 -46.46 -23.31
CA ASP A 177 -30.15 -47.19 -23.59
C ASP A 177 -29.93 -48.71 -23.43
N PRO A 178 -30.72 -49.44 -22.60
CA PRO A 178 -30.63 -50.89 -22.54
C PRO A 178 -31.59 -51.50 -23.58
N GLN A 179 -31.09 -51.74 -24.79
CA GLN A 179 -31.67 -52.75 -25.69
C GLN A 179 -30.74 -53.95 -25.83
N ALA A 180 -31.10 -55.04 -25.15
CA ALA A 180 -30.99 -56.43 -25.62
C ALA A 180 -31.81 -57.36 -24.71
#